data_AF-T0N4N6-F1
#
_entry.id   AF-T0N4N6-F1
#
_cell.length_a   1.000
_cell.length_b   1.000
_cell.length_c   1.000
_cell.angle_alpha   90.00
_cell.angle_beta   90.00
_cell.angle_gamma   90.00
#
_symmetry.space_group_name_H-M   'P 1'
#
loop_
_entity.id
_entity.type
_entity.pdbx_description
1 polymer ?
#
loop_
_entity_poly.entity_id
_entity_poly.type
_entity_poly.pdbx_seq_one_letter_code
_entity_poly.pdbx_strand_id
1 'polypeptide(L)' 'MIIPVRCFSCGRVIASDYVKFSEKMTEIRASGREPTPDEIASTMDDLHLHRYCCRRMILSHTDLIDEILPFS' A
#
# COMPACT_ATOMS: atom_id res chain seq x y z
N MET A 1 -4.52 10.52 -4.52
CA MET A 1 -4.48 11.34 -3.31
C MET A 1 -3.93 10.47 -2.21
N ILE A 2 -3.36 11.08 -1.17
CA ILE A 2 -2.68 10.36 -0.08
C ILE A 2 -3.57 9.26 0.54
N ILE A 3 -2.94 8.15 0.94
CA ILE A 3 -3.63 7.01 1.55
C ILE A 3 -4.35 7.40 2.86
N PRO A 4 -5.55 6.85 3.14
CA PRO A 4 -6.21 7.06 4.42
C PRO A 4 -5.34 6.63 5.61
N VAL A 5 -5.33 7.45 6.66
CA VAL A 5 -4.60 7.17 7.91
C VAL A 5 -5.07 5.87 8.58
N ARG A 6 -6.38 5.59 8.53
CA ARG A 6 -7.01 4.41 9.14
C ARG A 6 -7.92 3.68 8.14
N CYS A 7 -8.11 2.39 8.36
CA CYS A 7 -9.10 1.58 7.64
C CYS A 7 -10.52 2.10 7.85
N PHE A 8 -11.28 2.32 6.78
CA PHE A 8 -12.67 2.75 6.86
C PHE A 8 -13.60 1.77 7.59
N SER A 9 -13.27 0.48 7.64
CA SER A 9 -14.14 -0.54 8.24
C SER A 9 -13.80 -0.87 9.68
N CYS A 10 -12.51 -1.00 10.02
CA CYS A 10 -12.09 -1.47 11.34
C CYS A 10 -11.27 -0.45 12.14
N GLY A 11 -10.95 0.71 11.55
CA GLY A 11 -10.22 1.78 12.25
C GLY A 11 -8.75 1.51 12.55
N ARG A 12 -8.18 0.35 12.15
CA ARG A 12 -6.74 0.09 12.25
C ARG A 12 -5.94 1.14 11.48
N VAL A 13 -4.81 1.58 12.03
CA VAL A 13 -3.86 2.47 11.33
C VAL A 13 -3.25 1.75 10.12
N ILE A 14 -3.33 2.37 8.94
CA ILE A 14 -2.86 1.80 7.66
C ILE A 14 -1.76 2.64 7.02
N ALA A 15 -1.74 3.95 7.22
CA ALA A 15 -0.75 4.81 6.56
C ALA A 15 0.70 4.40 6.83
N SER A 16 1.03 4.01 8.08
CA SER A 16 2.38 3.52 8.42
C SER A 16 2.75 2.21 7.72
N ASP A 17 1.77 1.33 7.50
CA ASP A 17 1.98 0.03 6.86
C ASP A 17 2.12 0.21 5.34
N TYR A 18 1.43 1.20 4.77
CA TYR A 18 1.53 1.52 3.34
C TYR A 18 2.90 2.02 2.92
N VAL A 19 3.57 2.84 3.73
CA VAL A 19 4.93 3.30 3.42
C VAL A 19 5.87 2.10 3.28
N LYS A 20 5.85 1.19 4.26
CA LYS A 20 6.65 -0.06 4.23
C LYS A 20 6.30 -0.96 3.05
N PHE A 21 5.02 -1.06 2.72
CA PHE A 21 4.56 -1.79 1.54
C PHE A 21 5.10 -1.15 0.26
N SER A 22 4.97 0.16 0.09
CA SER A 22 5.43 0.87 -1.09
C SER A 22 6.95 0.77 -1.27
N GLU A 23 7.73 0.87 -0.19
CA GLU A 23 9.18 0.68 -0.21
C GLU A 23 9.55 -0.71 -0.74
N LYS A 24 9.01 -1.79 -0.15
CA LYS A 24 9.22 -3.17 -0.63
C LYS A 24 8.82 -3.34 -2.09
N MET A 25 7.70 -2.75 -2.52
CA MET A 25 7.26 -2.84 -3.91
C MET A 25 8.17 -2.08 -4.87
N THR A 26 8.76 -0.97 -4.40
CA THR A 26 9.75 -0.20 -5.17
C THR A 26 11.06 -0.96 -5.28
N GLU A 27 11.52 -1.62 -4.22
CA GLU A 27 12.69 -2.49 -4.23
C GLU A 27 12.53 -3.67 -5.21
N ILE A 28 11.36 -4.32 -5.22
CA ILE A 28 11.08 -5.40 -6.17
C ILE A 28 11.12 -4.86 -7.61
N ARG A 29 10.49 -3.72 -7.87
CA ARG A 29 10.50 -3.08 -9.20
C ARG A 29 11.91 -2.64 -9.62
N ALA A 30 12.75 -2.20 -8.68
CA ALA A 30 14.14 -1.85 -8.95
C ALA A 30 14.97 -3.05 -9.42
N SER A 31 14.59 -4.27 -9.07
CA SER A 31 15.20 -5.51 -9.61
C SER A 31 14.79 -5.83 -11.05
N GLY A 32 13.96 -4.99 -11.69
CA GLY A 32 13.56 -5.13 -13.10
C GLY A 32 12.40 -6.09 -13.34
N ARG A 33 11.70 -6.53 -12.29
CA ARG A 33 10.54 -7.42 -12.38
C ARG A 33 9.31 -6.81 -11.72
N GLU A 34 8.14 -7.23 -12.17
CA GLU A 34 6.90 -6.92 -11.45
C GLU A 34 6.73 -7.83 -10.22
N PRO A 35 6.17 -7.31 -9.11
CA PRO A 35 5.88 -8.12 -7.93
C PRO A 35 4.82 -9.17 -8.25
N THR A 36 5.08 -10.42 -7.83
CA THR A 36 4.11 -11.51 -8.04
C THR A 36 2.95 -11.39 -7.05
N PRO A 37 1.77 -11.97 -7.36
CA PRO A 37 0.63 -11.97 -6.43
C PRO A 37 0.98 -12.57 -5.06
N ASP A 38 1.81 -13.61 -5.04
CA ASP A 38 2.25 -14.28 -3.82
C ASP A 38 3.15 -13.38 -2.96
N GLU A 39 4.01 -12.57 -3.58
CA GLU A 39 4.86 -11.62 -2.86
C GLU A 39 4.06 -10.45 -2.29
N ILE A 40 3.04 -9.97 -3.02
CA ILE A 40 2.12 -8.95 -2.53
C ILE A 40 1.37 -9.48 -1.30
N ALA A 41 0.84 -10.71 -1.38
CA ALA A 41 0.16 -11.36 -0.28
C ALA A 41 1.09 -11.54 0.92
N SER A 42 2.27 -12.13 0.70
CA SER A 42 3.30 -12.35 1.73
C SER A 42 3.71 -11.05 2.42
N THR A 43 3.93 -9.98 1.65
CA THR A 43 4.28 -8.68 2.20
C THR A 43 3.17 -8.09 3.08
N MET A 44 1.90 -8.28 2.71
CA MET A 44 0.77 -7.87 3.53
C MET A 44 0.64 -8.72 4.80
N ASP A 45 0.96 -10.01 4.73
CA ASP A 45 0.98 -10.91 5.87
C ASP A 45 2.11 -10.56 6.86
N ASP A 46 3.30 -10.20 6.36
CA ASP A 46 4.41 -9.67 7.17
C ASP A 46 4.03 -8.39 7.91
N LEU A 47 3.20 -7.55 7.29
CA LEU A 47 2.65 -6.32 7.91
C LEU A 47 1.44 -6.61 8.82
N HIS A 48 1.17 -7.89 9.11
CA HIS A 48 0.07 -8.36 9.94
C HIS A 48 -1.33 -7.95 9.43
N LEU A 49 -1.49 -7.68 8.14
CA LEU A 49 -2.75 -7.22 7.55
C LEU A 49 -3.68 -8.40 7.25
N HIS A 50 -4.13 -9.16 8.24
CA HIS A 50 -4.93 -10.37 7.99
C HIS A 50 -6.37 -10.11 7.51
N ARG A 51 -6.97 -8.97 7.87
CA ARG A 51 -8.36 -8.65 7.50
C ARG A 51 -8.44 -8.11 6.07
N TYR A 52 -9.35 -8.67 5.26
CA TYR A 52 -9.61 -8.20 3.89
C TYR A 52 -9.93 -6.70 3.82
N CYS A 53 -10.63 -6.17 4.84
CA CYS A 53 -11.00 -4.75 4.90
C CYS A 53 -9.79 -3.81 5.05
N CYS A 54 -8.69 -4.29 5.64
CA CYS A 54 -7.42 -3.55 5.67
C CYS A 54 -6.65 -3.71 4.36
N ARG A 55 -6.58 -4.93 3.81
CA ARG A 55 -5.85 -5.20 2.57
C ARG A 55 -6.37 -4.39 1.39
N ARG A 56 -7.69 -4.27 1.25
CA ARG A 56 -8.29 -3.47 0.16
C ARG A 56 -7.82 -2.01 0.18
N MET A 57 -7.56 -1.44 1.36
CA MET A 57 -7.13 -0.04 1.47
C MET A 57 -5.74 0.19 0.90
N ILE A 58 -4.90 -0.85 0.83
CA ILE A 58 -3.58 -0.78 0.20
C ILE A 58 -3.65 -1.24 -1.26
N LEU A 59 -4.34 -2.35 -1.53
CA LEU A 59 -4.45 -2.95 -2.88
C LEU A 59 -5.08 -2.02 -3.90
N SER A 60 -6.14 -1.30 -3.53
CA SER A 60 -6.89 -0.44 -4.46
C SER A 60 -6.51 1.04 -4.32
N HIS A 61 -5.42 1.35 -3.61
CA HIS A 61 -4.97 2.73 -3.44
C HIS A 61 -4.19 3.22 -4.66
N THR A 62 -4.52 4.42 -5.14
CA THR A 62 -3.77 5.12 -6.18
C THR A 62 -3.34 6.49 -5.69
N ASP A 63 -2.02 6.70 -5.63
CA ASP A 63 -1.49 7.97 -5.13
C ASP A 63 -1.38 9.03 -6.24
N LEU A 64 -2.48 9.75 -6.42
CA LEU A 64 -2.55 10.93 -7.31
C LEU A 64 -1.92 12.21 -6.73
N ILE A 65 -1.28 12.20 -5.55
CA ILE A 65 -0.77 13.47 -4.97
C ILE A 65 0.27 14.13 -5.88
N ASP A 66 1.18 13.34 -6.44
CA ASP A 66 2.27 13.82 -7.31
C ASP A 66 1.75 14.45 -8.61
N GLU A 67 0.60 13.98 -9.09
CA GLU A 67 -0.06 14.53 -10.28
C GLU A 67 -0.76 15.86 -10.02
N ILE A 68 -1.23 16.08 -8.78
CA ILE A 68 -2.00 17.28 -8.40
C ILE A 68 -1.06 18.40 -7.93
N LEU A 69 0.06 18.08 -7.28
CA LEU A 69 1.04 19.03 -6.75
C LEU A 69 1.50 20.14 -7.74
N PRO A 70 1.68 19.91 -9.05
CA PRO A 70 2.09 20.94 -9.99
C PRO A 70 1.06 22.06 -10.25
N PHE A 71 -0.20 21.83 -9.89
CA PHE A 71 -1.32 22.76 -10.16
C PHE A 71 -1.67 23.64 -8.95
N SER A 72 -0.96 23.52 -7.84
CA SER A 72 -1.12 24.33 -6.61
C SER A 72 -0.06 25.40 -6.46
#